data_AF-A0A3B5ZNZ8-F1
#
_entry.id   AF-A0A3B5ZNZ8-F1
#
_cell.length_a   1.000
_cell.length_b   1.000
_cell.length_c   1.000
_cell.angle_alpha   90.00
_cell.angle_beta   90.00
_cell.angle_gamma   90.00
#
_symmetry.space_group_name_H-M   'P 1'
#
loop_
_entity.id
_entity.type
_entity.pdbx_description
1 polymer ?
#
loop_
_entity_poly.entity_id
_entity_poly.type
_entity_poly.pdbx_seq_one_letter_code
_entity_poly.pdbx_strand_id
1 'polypeptide(L)'
;MVVLHVKSSTSSSSPSPSPSEVEEEMEFLYECAATAAVADVAAALAGTAGLQARVLSLCRRLRERCPSGELERALSEAEAYASKVQVRHNKFVSPHALREHIKNIEKTAANALPDTSEALCPQHPKSDEKRDSIQLWWAGKELAMHKKLSDYIGVNDKTKIVIRLSLPTSL
;
A
#
# COMPACT_ATOMS: atom_id res chain seq x y z
N MET A 1 10.76 -18.23 4.74
CA MET A 1 10.03 -17.04 4.29
C MET A 1 9.48 -16.33 5.52
N VAL A 2 9.81 -15.06 5.67
CA VAL A 2 9.33 -14.21 6.76
C VAL A 2 8.04 -13.55 6.32
N VAL A 3 7.05 -13.54 7.21
CA VAL A 3 5.78 -12.84 6.96
C VAL A 3 5.80 -11.50 7.68
N LEU A 4 5.67 -10.42 6.93
CA LEU A 4 5.56 -9.06 7.44
C LEU A 4 4.08 -8.69 7.49
N HIS A 5 3.56 -8.42 8.69
CA HIS A 5 2.32 -7.66 8.85
C HIS A 5 2.68 -6.19 8.87
N VAL A 6 2.41 -5.53 7.76
CA VAL A 6 2.81 -4.14 7.52
C VAL A 6 1.67 -3.23 7.95
N LYS A 7 1.99 -2.23 8.76
CA LYS A 7 1.12 -1.10 9.11
C LYS A 7 1.71 0.17 8.53
N SER A 8 1.05 0.75 7.55
CA SER A 8 1.49 1.97 6.88
C SER A 8 0.78 3.18 7.47
N SER A 9 1.58 4.18 7.85
CA SER A 9 1.11 5.50 8.25
C SER A 9 1.79 6.57 7.40
N THR A 10 1.04 7.58 6.99
CA THR A 10 1.57 8.78 6.36
C THR A 10 1.98 9.74 7.47
N SER A 11 3.27 9.85 7.76
CA SER A 11 3.73 10.68 8.88
C SER A 11 3.65 12.16 8.52
N SER A 12 2.66 12.87 9.08
CA SER A 12 2.71 14.33 9.15
C SER A 12 3.78 14.71 10.18
N SER A 13 4.70 15.59 9.79
CA SER A 13 5.66 16.19 10.73
C SER A 13 4.91 17.18 11.63
N SER A 14 4.17 16.71 12.62
CA SER A 14 3.50 17.57 13.60
C SER A 14 3.42 16.88 14.97
N PRO A 15 4.00 17.45 16.04
CA PRO A 15 3.99 16.87 17.37
C PRO A 15 2.72 17.32 18.12
N SER A 16 1.54 16.80 17.76
CA SER A 16 0.31 16.99 18.55
C SER A 16 -0.74 15.94 18.17
N PRO A 17 -1.09 14.98 19.05
CA PRO A 17 -2.16 14.04 18.76
C PRO A 17 -3.51 14.69 19.03
N SER A 18 -4.26 14.99 17.96
CA SER A 18 -5.68 15.31 18.05
C SER A 18 -6.48 14.00 18.02
N PRO A 19 -7.43 13.74 18.94
CA PRO A 19 -8.09 12.42 19.07
C PRO A 19 -9.15 12.10 17.99
N SER A 20 -9.13 12.77 16.83
CA SER A 20 -10.21 12.68 15.83
C SER A 20 -9.75 12.48 14.38
N GLU A 21 -8.45 12.34 14.13
CA GLU A 21 -7.96 12.01 12.79
C GLU A 21 -7.99 10.49 12.64
N VAL A 22 -9.02 10.00 11.97
CA VAL A 22 -9.04 8.64 11.42
C VAL A 22 -7.96 8.57 10.32
N GLU A 23 -6.68 8.54 10.71
CA GLU A 23 -5.61 8.14 9.81
C GLU A 23 -6.01 6.77 9.28
N GLU A 24 -6.32 6.68 7.98
CA GLU A 24 -6.56 5.41 7.29
C GLU A 24 -5.24 4.61 7.30
N GLU A 25 -4.94 3.98 8.44
CA GLU A 25 -3.79 3.12 8.60
C GLU A 25 -3.96 1.95 7.64
N MET A 26 -3.18 1.91 6.56
CA MET A 26 -3.25 0.81 5.59
C MET A 26 -2.50 -0.38 6.16
N GLU A 27 -3.09 -1.57 6.02
CA GLU A 27 -2.47 -2.79 6.52
C GLU A 27 -2.43 -3.85 5.42
N PHE A 28 -1.33 -4.59 5.35
CA PHE A 28 -1.20 -5.72 4.45
C PHE A 28 -0.20 -6.76 4.92
N LEU A 29 -0.35 -7.99 4.41
CA LEU A 29 0.63 -9.05 4.59
C LEU A 29 1.56 -9.08 3.38
N TYR A 30 2.86 -9.13 3.65
CA TYR A 30 3.91 -9.25 2.66
C TYR A 30 4.86 -10.39 3.04
N GLU A 31 5.33 -11.14 2.06
CA GLU A 31 6.24 -12.27 2.29
C GLU A 31 7.58 -12.00 1.61
N CYS A 32 8.67 -12.23 2.33
CA CYS A 32 10.03 -12.10 1.78
C CYS A 32 11.03 -13.04 2.47
N ALA A 33 12.23 -13.16 1.90
CA ALA A 33 13.32 -13.90 2.55
C ALA A 33 13.87 -13.12 3.75
N ALA A 34 14.27 -13.82 4.82
CA ALA A 34 14.97 -13.19 5.95
C ALA A 34 16.30 -12.54 5.51
N THR A 35 16.91 -13.05 4.45
CA THR A 35 18.17 -12.54 3.90
C THR A 35 18.03 -11.30 3.02
N ALA A 36 16.79 -10.85 2.75
CA ALA A 36 16.52 -9.66 1.95
C ALA A 36 17.11 -8.40 2.60
N ALA A 37 17.63 -7.50 1.77
CA ALA A 37 18.10 -6.20 2.23
C ALA A 37 16.90 -5.35 2.69
N VAL A 38 17.07 -4.62 3.79
CA VAL A 38 16.03 -3.74 4.34
C VAL A 38 15.61 -2.69 3.32
N ALA A 39 16.55 -2.16 2.53
CA ALA A 39 16.24 -1.22 1.43
C ALA A 39 15.29 -1.82 0.38
N ASP A 40 15.54 -3.05 -0.08
CA ASP A 40 14.71 -3.71 -1.09
C ASP A 40 13.31 -3.99 -0.54
N VAL A 41 13.24 -4.45 0.71
CA VAL A 41 11.98 -4.67 1.42
C VAL A 41 11.23 -3.34 1.56
N ALA A 42 11.88 -2.27 2.01
CA ALA A 42 11.28 -0.95 2.15
C ALA A 42 10.70 -0.44 0.83
N ALA A 43 11.46 -0.57 -0.27
CA ALA A 43 11.00 -0.18 -1.60
C ALA A 43 9.78 -1.01 -2.06
N ALA A 44 9.79 -2.33 -1.83
CA ALA A 44 8.68 -3.19 -2.17
C ALA A 44 7.42 -2.89 -1.35
N LEU A 45 7.58 -2.64 -0.04
CA LEU A 45 6.49 -2.27 0.86
C LEU A 45 5.89 -0.91 0.48
N ALA A 46 6.74 0.09 0.22
CA ALA A 46 6.30 1.41 -0.23
C ALA A 46 5.57 1.34 -1.58
N GLY A 47 6.08 0.54 -2.53
CA GLY A 47 5.41 0.31 -3.81
C GLY A 47 4.04 -0.36 -3.66
N THR A 48 3.92 -1.32 -2.74
CA THR A 48 2.65 -2.01 -2.46
C THR A 48 1.64 -1.07 -1.80
N ALA A 49 2.07 -0.31 -0.79
CA ALA A 49 1.24 0.69 -0.13
C ALA A 49 0.77 1.78 -1.11
N GLY A 50 1.65 2.26 -1.99
CA GLY A 50 1.30 3.22 -3.04
C GLY A 50 0.27 2.68 -4.03
N LEU A 51 0.36 1.39 -4.39
CA LEU A 51 -0.64 0.73 -5.22
C LEU A 51 -1.98 0.58 -4.50
N GLN A 52 -2.00 0.22 -3.21
CA GLN A 52 -3.24 0.19 -2.40
C GLN A 52 -3.87 1.57 -2.33
N ALA A 53 -3.09 2.61 -2.04
CA ALA A 53 -3.57 3.99 -1.99
C ALA A 53 -4.15 4.43 -3.35
N ARG A 54 -3.53 4.03 -4.46
CA ARG A 54 -4.05 4.31 -5.80
C ARG A 54 -5.37 3.59 -6.07
N VAL A 55 -5.50 2.31 -5.70
CA VAL A 55 -6.76 1.56 -5.82
C VAL A 55 -7.88 2.24 -5.03
N LEU A 56 -7.62 2.57 -3.76
CA LEU A 56 -8.63 3.20 -2.89
C LEU A 56 -9.01 4.60 -3.38
N SER A 57 -8.04 5.39 -3.84
CA SER A 57 -8.28 6.70 -4.46
C SER A 57 -9.11 6.60 -5.75
N LEU A 58 -8.84 5.62 -6.61
CA LEU A 58 -9.67 5.34 -7.78
C LEU A 58 -11.09 4.94 -7.37
N CYS A 59 -11.24 4.06 -6.38
CA CYS A 59 -12.54 3.63 -5.88
C CYS A 59 -13.37 4.80 -5.36
N ARG A 60 -12.77 5.70 -4.57
CA ARG A 60 -13.42 6.90 -4.06
C ARG A 60 -13.90 7.83 -5.19
N ARG A 61 -12.99 8.21 -6.10
CA ARG A 61 -13.31 9.10 -7.23
C ARG A 61 -14.39 8.54 -8.15
N LEU A 62 -14.38 7.23 -8.38
CA LEU A 62 -15.38 6.60 -9.24
C LEU A 62 -16.72 6.41 -8.53
N ARG A 63 -16.73 6.13 -7.23
CA ARG A 63 -17.96 6.07 -6.43
C ARG A 63 -18.72 7.39 -6.39
N GLU A 64 -18.01 8.52 -6.36
CA GLU A 64 -18.62 9.86 -6.45
C GLU A 64 -19.46 10.05 -7.73
N ARG A 65 -19.19 9.24 -8.78
CA ARG A 65 -19.93 9.27 -10.04
C ARG A 65 -21.09 8.26 -10.09
N CYS A 66 -21.47 7.68 -8.95
CA CYS A 66 -22.53 6.67 -8.83
C CYS A 66 -22.40 5.53 -9.86
N PRO A 67 -21.31 4.74 -9.79
CA PRO A 67 -21.08 3.65 -10.72
C PRO A 67 -22.14 2.56 -10.50
N SER A 68 -22.58 1.91 -11.57
CA SER A 68 -23.55 0.82 -11.52
C SER A 68 -23.09 -0.38 -12.34
N GLY A 69 -23.60 -1.56 -12.02
CA GLY A 69 -23.34 -2.79 -12.78
C GLY A 69 -21.91 -3.30 -12.60
N GLU A 70 -21.23 -3.57 -13.72
CA GLU A 70 -19.90 -4.19 -13.72
C GLU A 70 -18.84 -3.32 -13.05
N LEU A 71 -18.94 -1.98 -13.19
CA LEU A 71 -18.00 -1.06 -12.57
C LEU A 71 -18.10 -1.09 -11.04
N GLU A 72 -19.31 -1.07 -10.49
CA GLU A 72 -19.53 -1.13 -9.03
C GLU A 72 -18.97 -2.42 -8.43
N ARG A 73 -19.15 -3.55 -9.12
CA ARG A 73 -18.58 -4.84 -8.72
C ARG A 73 -17.06 -4.81 -8.74
N ALA A 74 -16.45 -4.27 -9.80
CA ALA A 74 -14.98 -4.17 -9.92
C ALA A 74 -14.38 -3.28 -8.82
N LEU A 75 -15.03 -2.16 -8.46
CA LEU A 75 -14.61 -1.30 -7.36
C LEU A 75 -14.70 -2.02 -6.02
N SER A 76 -15.81 -2.71 -5.75
CA SER A 76 -16.03 -3.46 -4.51
C SER A 76 -14.99 -4.57 -4.32
N GLU A 77 -14.66 -5.30 -5.38
CA GLU A 77 -13.65 -6.35 -5.36
C GLU A 77 -12.24 -5.79 -5.10
N ALA A 78 -11.88 -4.72 -5.81
CA ALA A 78 -10.58 -4.08 -5.65
C ALA A 78 -10.41 -3.44 -4.27
N GLU A 79 -11.45 -2.80 -3.73
CA GLU A 79 -11.45 -2.23 -2.38
C GLU A 79 -11.32 -3.33 -1.32
N ALA A 80 -12.05 -4.44 -1.44
CA ALA A 80 -11.89 -5.57 -0.53
C ALA A 80 -10.47 -6.17 -0.58
N TYR A 81 -9.84 -6.18 -1.76
CA TYR A 81 -8.47 -6.65 -1.95
C TYR A 81 -7.41 -5.66 -1.41
N ALA A 82 -7.66 -4.35 -1.50
CA ALA A 82 -6.73 -3.31 -1.03
C ALA A 82 -6.96 -2.89 0.44
N SER A 83 -8.11 -3.22 1.03
CA SER A 83 -8.49 -2.85 2.40
C SER A 83 -7.95 -3.84 3.45
N LYS A 84 -8.22 -3.58 4.74
CA LYS A 84 -7.87 -4.47 5.87
C LYS A 84 -8.60 -5.83 5.84
N VAL A 85 -9.64 -5.97 5.02
CA VAL A 85 -10.45 -7.19 4.90
C VAL A 85 -9.56 -8.39 4.54
N GLN A 86 -8.69 -8.23 3.55
CA GLN A 86 -7.74 -9.28 3.15
C GLN A 86 -6.79 -9.72 4.28
N VAL A 87 -6.36 -8.81 5.18
CA VAL A 87 -5.51 -9.15 6.33
C VAL A 87 -6.26 -10.05 7.32
N ARG A 88 -7.54 -9.76 7.58
CA ARG A 88 -8.40 -10.59 8.45
C ARG A 88 -8.55 -12.01 7.93
N HIS A 89 -8.50 -12.18 6.61
CA HIS A 89 -8.54 -13.48 5.95
C HIS A 89 -7.15 -14.10 5.71
N ASN A 90 -6.09 -13.51 6.29
CA ASN A 90 -4.70 -13.95 6.15
C ASN A 90 -4.26 -14.09 4.68
N LYS A 91 -4.79 -13.24 3.80
CA LYS A 91 -4.38 -13.16 2.41
C LYS A 91 -3.20 -12.20 2.27
N PHE A 92 -2.37 -12.47 1.26
CA PHE A 92 -1.23 -11.61 0.92
C PHE A 92 -1.63 -10.67 -0.21
N VAL A 93 -1.13 -9.44 -0.14
CA VAL A 93 -1.32 -8.47 -1.21
C VAL A 93 -0.17 -8.61 -2.20
N SER A 94 -0.53 -8.90 -3.45
CA SER A 94 0.43 -8.94 -4.54
C SER A 94 0.45 -7.60 -5.27
N PRO A 95 1.63 -7.01 -5.51
CA PRO A 95 1.76 -5.81 -6.34
C PRO A 95 1.18 -6.02 -7.75
N HIS A 96 1.28 -7.25 -8.27
CA HIS A 96 0.75 -7.59 -9.60
C HIS A 96 -0.78 -7.57 -9.61
N ALA A 97 -1.41 -8.19 -8.61
CA ALA A 97 -2.87 -8.20 -8.48
C ALA A 97 -3.43 -6.79 -8.28
N LEU A 98 -2.78 -5.93 -7.48
CA LEU A 98 -3.18 -4.53 -7.36
C LEU A 98 -3.13 -3.79 -8.70
N ARG A 99 -2.06 -3.98 -9.49
CA ARG A 99 -1.95 -3.40 -10.84
C ARG A 99 -3.03 -3.93 -11.78
N GLU A 100 -3.40 -5.19 -11.67
CA GLU A 100 -4.48 -5.78 -12.45
C GLU A 100 -5.83 -5.19 -12.06
N HIS A 101 -6.13 -5.04 -10.77
CA HIS A 101 -7.34 -4.35 -10.31
C HIS A 101 -7.40 -2.91 -10.82
N ILE A 102 -6.30 -2.16 -10.80
CA ILE A 102 -6.22 -0.80 -11.37
C ILE A 102 -6.58 -0.83 -12.86
N LYS A 103 -5.95 -1.71 -13.65
CA LYS A 103 -6.22 -1.83 -15.09
C LYS A 103 -7.68 -2.23 -15.36
N ASN A 104 -8.23 -3.15 -14.57
CA ASN A 104 -9.61 -3.61 -14.71
C ASN A 104 -10.61 -2.49 -14.40
N ILE A 105 -10.36 -1.72 -13.33
CA ILE A 105 -11.15 -0.55 -12.98
C ILE A 105 -11.09 0.49 -14.11
N GLU A 106 -9.88 0.84 -14.58
CA GLU A 106 -9.68 1.84 -15.65
C GLU A 106 -10.40 1.42 -16.93
N LYS A 107 -10.28 0.15 -17.34
CA LYS A 107 -10.97 -0.40 -18.51
C LYS A 107 -12.50 -0.36 -18.36
N THR A 108 -13.01 -0.83 -17.22
CA THR A 108 -14.46 -0.88 -16.97
C THR A 108 -15.04 0.53 -16.84
N ALA A 109 -14.29 1.47 -16.25
CA ALA A 109 -14.67 2.87 -16.17
C ALA A 109 -14.71 3.54 -17.56
N ALA A 110 -13.73 3.26 -18.42
CA ALA A 110 -13.72 3.78 -19.80
C ALA A 110 -14.93 3.32 -20.61
N ASN A 111 -15.38 2.08 -20.41
CA ASN A 111 -16.58 1.55 -21.05
C ASN A 111 -17.88 2.13 -20.47
N ALA A 112 -17.94 2.32 -19.15
CA ALA A 112 -19.14 2.79 -18.46
C ALA A 112 -19.33 4.32 -18.52
N LEU A 113 -18.24 5.09 -18.63
CA LEU A 113 -18.24 6.54 -18.58
C LEU A 113 -17.32 7.12 -19.67
N PRO A 114 -17.80 7.27 -20.92
CA PRO A 114 -16.98 7.70 -22.07
C PRO A 114 -16.33 9.09 -21.92
N ASP A 115 -16.87 9.96 -21.05
CA ASP A 115 -16.39 11.33 -20.79
C ASP A 115 -15.23 11.43 -19.75
N THR A 116 -14.59 10.30 -19.40
CA THR A 116 -13.75 10.23 -18.16
C THR A 116 -12.26 9.99 -18.41
N SER A 117 -11.86 9.86 -19.68
CA SER A 117 -10.48 9.50 -20.07
C SER A 117 -9.41 10.46 -19.53
N GLU A 118 -9.73 11.75 -19.35
CA GLU A 118 -8.77 12.76 -18.92
C GLU A 118 -8.73 13.00 -17.40
N ALA A 119 -9.80 12.68 -16.66
CA ALA A 119 -9.91 12.99 -15.22
C ALA A 119 -9.35 11.89 -14.28
N LEU A 120 -9.22 10.66 -14.78
CA LEU A 120 -8.76 9.53 -13.95
C LEU A 120 -7.26 9.33 -13.97
N CYS A 121 -6.56 9.83 -15.01
CA CYS A 121 -5.12 9.87 -15.08
C CYS A 121 -4.60 10.57 -13.82
N PRO A 122 -4.01 9.85 -12.86
CA PRO A 122 -3.16 10.51 -11.90
C PRO A 122 -2.08 11.15 -12.77
N GLN A 123 -1.86 12.46 -12.66
CA GLN A 123 -0.57 12.99 -13.05
C GLN A 123 0.43 12.12 -12.33
N HIS A 124 1.18 11.32 -13.09
CA HIS A 124 2.23 10.47 -12.57
C HIS A 124 3.13 11.47 -11.83
N PRO A 125 3.22 11.48 -10.48
CA PRO A 125 4.27 12.24 -9.86
C PRO A 125 5.53 11.68 -10.49
N LYS A 126 6.22 12.55 -11.23
CA LYS A 126 7.43 12.21 -11.96
C LYS A 126 8.29 11.42 -11.00
N SER A 127 8.69 10.25 -11.46
CA SER A 127 9.54 9.31 -10.76
C SER A 127 10.92 9.94 -10.58
N ASP A 128 11.06 10.90 -9.68
CA ASP A 128 12.34 11.37 -9.18
C ASP A 128 12.09 12.13 -7.87
N GLU A 129 13.06 12.05 -6.97
CA GLU A 129 13.10 12.73 -5.67
C GLU A 129 12.39 12.04 -4.48
N LYS A 130 13.26 11.46 -3.63
CA LYS A 130 13.06 11.09 -2.21
C LYS A 130 12.53 9.69 -1.85
N ARG A 131 13.14 8.66 -2.44
CA ARG A 131 13.19 7.32 -1.77
C ARG A 131 13.87 7.38 -0.39
N ASP A 132 14.64 8.44 -0.11
CA ASP A 132 15.40 8.66 1.13
C ASP A 132 14.56 8.93 2.39
N SER A 133 13.24 8.94 2.30
CA SER A 133 12.36 9.23 3.45
C SER A 133 11.43 8.09 3.84
N ILE A 134 11.54 6.93 3.17
CA ILE A 134 10.85 5.72 3.61
C ILE A 134 11.56 5.22 4.87
N GLN A 135 10.81 4.98 5.96
CA GLN A 135 11.36 4.40 7.18
C GLN A 135 10.62 3.12 7.54
N LEU A 136 11.39 2.10 7.93
CA LEU A 136 10.85 0.85 8.45
C LEU A 136 11.16 0.74 9.93
N TRP A 137 10.12 0.43 10.72
CA TRP A 137 10.25 0.26 12.16
C TRP A 137 9.82 -1.14 12.57
N TRP A 138 10.64 -1.76 13.42
CA TRP A 138 10.36 -3.04 14.04
C TRP A 138 10.74 -2.99 15.52
N ALA A 139 9.85 -3.48 16.39
CA ALA A 139 10.08 -3.53 17.84
C ALA A 139 10.57 -2.19 18.45
N GLY A 140 10.02 -1.06 17.97
CA GLY A 140 10.37 0.29 18.42
C GLY A 140 11.71 0.84 17.92
N LYS A 141 12.40 0.12 17.01
CA LYS A 141 13.65 0.56 16.40
C LYS A 141 13.51 0.74 14.90
N GLU A 142 14.13 1.78 14.36
CA GLU A 142 14.28 1.98 12.92
C GLU A 142 15.27 0.95 12.36
N LEU A 143 14.88 0.30 11.26
CA LEU A 143 15.71 -0.64 10.54
C LEU A 143 16.64 0.13 9.59
N ALA A 144 17.93 -0.15 9.68
CA ALA A 144 18.91 0.51 8.83
C ALA A 144 18.87 -0.08 7.41
N MET A 145 18.70 0.77 6.40
CA MET A 145 18.55 0.36 5.00
C MET A 145 19.71 -0.47 4.44
N HIS A 146 20.92 -0.29 4.98
CA HIS A 146 22.13 -1.00 4.58
C HIS A 146 22.25 -2.42 5.21
N LYS A 147 21.32 -2.83 6.06
CA LYS A 147 21.30 -4.13 6.74
C LYS A 147 20.34 -5.11 6.06
N LYS A 148 20.43 -6.38 6.46
CA LYS A 148 19.45 -7.42 6.09
C LYS A 148 18.41 -7.58 7.18
N LEU A 149 17.23 -8.07 6.84
CA LEU A 149 16.21 -8.40 7.84
C LEU A 149 16.75 -9.40 8.88
N SER A 150 17.56 -10.36 8.45
CA SER A 150 18.16 -11.38 9.31
C SER A 150 19.08 -10.83 10.39
N ASP A 151 19.64 -9.62 10.22
CA ASP A 151 20.45 -8.95 11.24
C ASP A 151 19.60 -8.54 12.46
N TYR A 152 18.28 -8.43 12.28
CA TYR A 152 17.33 -8.01 13.32
C TYR A 152 16.52 -9.18 13.86
N ILE A 153 15.98 -10.02 12.96
CA ILE A 153 15.02 -11.08 13.31
C ILE A 153 15.64 -12.49 13.33
N GLY A 154 16.92 -12.61 12.94
CA GLY A 154 17.59 -13.89 12.73
C GLY A 154 17.20 -14.57 11.42
N VAL A 155 17.78 -15.74 11.15
CA VAL A 155 17.54 -16.53 9.92
C VAL A 155 16.25 -17.37 10.00
N ASN A 156 15.35 -17.07 10.95
CA ASN A 156 14.16 -17.89 11.15
C ASN A 156 13.09 -17.57 10.09
N ASP A 157 13.07 -18.42 9.07
CA ASP A 157 12.17 -18.41 7.92
C ASP A 157 10.72 -18.85 8.21
N LYS A 158 10.27 -18.83 9.46
CA LYS A 158 8.86 -19.02 9.85
C LYS A 158 8.33 -17.91 10.78
N THR A 159 9.02 -16.78 10.84
CA THR A 159 8.67 -15.69 11.75
C THR A 159 7.63 -14.77 11.10
N LYS A 160 6.55 -14.46 11.83
CA LYS A 160 5.64 -13.37 11.49
C LYS A 160 5.95 -12.17 12.38
N ILE A 161 6.27 -11.03 11.78
CA ILE A 161 6.61 -9.79 12.51
C ILE A 161 5.70 -8.65 12.09
N VAL A 162 5.47 -7.70 12.99
CA VAL A 162 4.76 -6.45 12.68
C VAL A 162 5.79 -5.37 12.32
N ILE A 163 5.68 -4.82 11.11
CA ILE A 163 6.52 -3.74 10.62
C ILE A 163 5.66 -2.49 10.49
N ARG A 164 6.13 -1.35 11.02
CA ARG A 164 5.54 -0.05 10.67
C ARG A 164 6.29 0.55 9.50
N LEU A 165 5.55 0.91 8.46
CA LEU A 165 6.03 1.62 7.29
C LEU A 165 5.64 3.08 7.43
N SER A 166 6.64 3.95 7.57
CA SER A 166 6.44 5.40 7.51
C SER A 166 6.77 5.86 6.10
N LEU A 167 5.79 6.44 5.42
CA LEU A 167 5.98 7.09 4.12
C LEU A 167 5.98 8.61 4.30
N PRO A 168 6.82 9.33 3.55
CA PRO A 168 6.75 10.79 3.52
C PRO A 168 5.38 11.24 3.02
N THR A 169 4.75 12.17 3.74
CA THR A 169 3.63 12.95 3.20
C THR A 169 4.16 13.95 2.17
N SER A 170 4.39 13.51 0.94
CA SER A 170 4.43 14.39 -0.22
C SER A 170 3.32 13.97 -1.18
N LEU A 171 2.22 14.73 -1.12
CA LEU A 171 1.22 14.85 -2.18
C LEU A 171 1.73 15.82 -3.25
#